data_AF-A0A0U5IFH6-F1
#
_entry.id   AF-A0A0U5IFH6-F1
#
_cell.length_a   1.000
_cell.length_b   1.000
_cell.length_c   1.000
_cell.angle_alpha   90.00
_cell.angle_beta   90.00
_cell.angle_gamma   90.00
#
_symmetry.space_group_name_H-M   'P 1'
#
loop_
_entity.id
_entity.type
_entity.pdbx_description
1 polymer ?
#
loop_
_entity_poly.entity_id
_entity_poly.type
_entity_poly.pdbx_seq_one_letter_code
_entity_poly.pdbx_strand_id
1 'polypeptide(L)'
;MSYRSIEERLAEAETNPKRSRALANARGHLANTLYPDGSLAALRMREELSQKKLAQRVGASQSRLSRIEAGLDDPLLSTVRKLAVAQSESCTSGPVIHPC
;
A
#
# COMPACT_ATOMS: atom_id res chain seq x y z
N MET A 1 20.23 0.47 26.70
CA MET A 1 20.17 0.17 25.25
C MET A 1 19.10 1.03 24.61
N SER A 2 19.42 1.75 23.53
CA SER A 2 18.44 2.54 22.78
C SER A 2 17.65 1.62 21.84
N TYR A 3 16.32 1.60 21.98
CA TYR A 3 15.40 0.86 21.11
C TYR A 3 15.09 1.70 19.87
N ARG A 4 15.19 1.10 18.68
CA ARG A 4 14.74 1.70 17.42
C ARG A 4 13.53 0.94 16.91
N SER A 5 12.49 1.68 16.53
CA SER A 5 11.25 1.08 16.03
C SER A 5 11.43 0.57 14.60
N ILE A 6 10.54 -0.35 14.20
CA ILE A 6 10.47 -0.81 12.80
C ILE A 6 10.15 0.36 11.86
N GLU A 7 9.32 1.30 12.30
CA GLU A 7 8.95 2.49 11.53
C GLU A 7 10.16 3.37 11.23
N GLU A 8 11.06 3.56 12.20
CA GLU A 8 12.29 4.33 12.03
C GLU A 8 13.20 3.65 11.00
N ARG A 9 13.35 2.32 11.07
CA ARG A 9 14.14 1.56 10.08
C ARG A 9 13.57 1.60 8.68
N LEU A 10 12.24 1.61 8.57
CA LEU A 10 11.55 1.79 7.29
C LEU A 10 11.78 3.20 6.73
N ALA A 11 11.64 4.24 7.57
CA ALA A 11 11.90 5.62 7.16
C ALA A 11 13.34 5.80 6.67
N GLU A 12 14.32 5.26 7.39
CA GLU A 12 15.73 5.24 6.96
C GLU A 12 15.89 4.55 5.59
N ALA A 13 15.27 3.37 5.42
CA ALA A 13 15.34 2.64 4.17
C ALA A 13 14.67 3.37 3.00
N GLU A 14 13.62 4.16 3.25
CA GLU A 14 12.92 4.93 2.22
C GLU A 14 13.71 6.16 1.75
N THR A 15 14.65 6.69 2.54
CA THR A 15 15.52 7.81 2.10
C THR A 15 16.51 7.41 1.01
N ASN A 16 16.88 6.13 0.92
CA ASN A 16 17.76 5.62 -0.12
C ASN A 16 16.94 5.15 -1.33
N PRO A 17 17.12 5.73 -2.54
CA PRO A 17 16.31 5.38 -3.71
C PRO A 17 16.35 3.90 -4.09
N LYS A 18 17.52 3.25 -3.98
CA LYS A 18 17.69 1.82 -4.29
C LYS A 18 16.91 0.95 -3.30
N ARG A 19 17.00 1.25 -2.01
CA ARG A 19 16.28 0.50 -0.97
C ARG A 19 14.78 0.75 -1.04
N SER A 20 14.35 1.99 -1.25
CA SER A 20 12.95 2.36 -1.44
C SER A 20 12.32 1.59 -2.59
N ARG A 21 13.02 1.50 -3.74
CA ARG A 21 12.57 0.72 -4.89
C ARG A 21 12.55 -0.79 -4.63
N ALA A 22 13.57 -1.33 -3.97
CA ALA A 22 13.58 -2.75 -3.61
C ALA A 22 12.38 -3.12 -2.70
N LEU A 23 12.04 -2.26 -1.74
CA LEU A 23 10.86 -2.45 -0.88
C LEU A 23 9.55 -2.35 -1.68
N ALA A 24 9.46 -1.44 -2.64
CA ALA A 24 8.30 -1.29 -3.51
C ALA A 24 8.07 -2.57 -4.33
N ASN A 25 9.07 -2.99 -5.10
CA ASN A 25 9.02 -4.23 -5.89
C ASN A 25 8.68 -5.45 -5.03
N ALA A 26 9.29 -5.58 -3.84
CA ALA A 26 9.03 -6.68 -2.93
C ALA A 26 7.55 -6.75 -2.51
N ARG A 27 6.87 -5.61 -2.33
CA ARG A 27 5.43 -5.59 -2.04
C ARG A 27 4.61 -6.11 -3.22
N GLY A 28 4.95 -5.69 -4.44
CA GLY A 28 4.31 -6.17 -5.67
C GLY A 28 4.44 -7.68 -5.82
N HIS A 29 5.65 -8.22 -5.61
CA HIS A 29 5.89 -9.67 -5.63
C HIS A 29 5.09 -10.41 -4.55
N LEU A 30 5.10 -9.90 -3.32
CA LEU A 30 4.37 -10.51 -2.21
C LEU A 30 2.85 -10.44 -2.38
N ALA A 31 2.34 -9.48 -3.15
CA ALA A 31 0.90 -9.33 -3.39
C ALA A 31 0.32 -10.64 -3.97
N ASN A 32 0.99 -11.25 -4.94
CA ASN A 32 0.51 -12.46 -5.60
C ASN A 32 0.55 -13.69 -4.67
N THR A 33 1.46 -13.71 -3.69
CA THR A 33 1.62 -14.84 -2.76
C THR A 33 0.72 -14.72 -1.53
N LEU A 34 0.61 -13.51 -0.98
CA LEU A 34 -0.10 -13.25 0.28
C LEU A 34 -1.58 -12.88 0.06
N TYR A 35 -1.90 -12.32 -1.10
CA TYR A 35 -3.22 -11.78 -1.43
C TYR A 35 -3.65 -12.22 -2.84
N PRO A 36 -4.02 -13.50 -3.01
CA PRO A 36 -4.51 -14.01 -4.29
C PRO A 36 -5.90 -13.47 -4.67
N ASP A 37 -6.54 -12.69 -3.78
CA ASP A 37 -7.88 -12.15 -3.96
C ASP A 37 -7.89 -10.74 -4.61
N GLY A 38 -9.07 -10.12 -4.61
CA GLY A 38 -9.31 -8.74 -5.05
C GLY A 38 -9.43 -7.74 -3.90
N SER A 39 -8.89 -8.06 -2.72
CA SER A 39 -9.01 -7.19 -1.53
C SER A 39 -8.30 -5.85 -1.71
N LEU A 40 -8.65 -4.86 -0.88
CA LEU A 40 -7.97 -3.56 -0.86
C LEU A 40 -6.46 -3.71 -0.58
N ALA A 41 -6.08 -4.64 0.30
CA ALA A 41 -4.68 -4.92 0.59
C ALA A 41 -3.96 -5.52 -0.63
N ALA A 42 -4.62 -6.40 -1.38
CA ALA A 42 -4.08 -6.95 -2.63
C ALA A 42 -3.79 -5.85 -3.64
N LEU A 43 -4.78 -4.99 -3.90
CA LEU A 43 -4.68 -3.87 -4.83
C LEU A 43 -3.56 -2.92 -4.41
N ARG A 44 -3.52 -2.51 -3.14
CA ARG A 44 -2.47 -1.65 -2.60
C ARG A 44 -1.07 -2.24 -2.83
N MET A 45 -0.91 -3.54 -2.58
CA MET A 45 0.41 -4.18 -2.70
C MET A 45 0.84 -4.37 -4.15
N ARG A 46 -0.10 -4.61 -5.08
CA ARG A 46 0.18 -4.63 -6.52
C ARG A 46 0.63 -3.27 -7.05
N GLU A 47 0.11 -2.18 -6.48
CA GLU A 47 0.59 -0.80 -6.70
C GLU A 47 1.87 -0.45 -5.90
N GLU A 48 2.51 -1.44 -5.28
CA GLU A 48 3.77 -1.33 -4.52
C GLU A 48 3.72 -0.41 -3.28
N LEU A 49 2.52 -0.05 -2.84
CA LEU A 49 2.31 0.88 -1.74
C LEU A 49 2.39 0.19 -0.38
N SER A 50 3.01 0.85 0.59
CA SER A 50 2.85 0.49 2.01
C SER A 50 1.50 0.99 2.52
N GLN A 51 0.97 0.35 3.57
CA GLN A 51 -0.25 0.83 4.24
C GLN A 51 -0.09 2.29 4.71
N LYS A 52 1.08 2.65 5.27
CA LYS A 52 1.40 4.03 5.65
C LYS A 52 1.30 5.02 4.48
N LYS A 53 1.86 4.67 3.30
CA LYS A 53 1.82 5.53 2.11
C LYS A 53 0.39 5.72 1.58
N LEU A 54 -0.40 4.65 1.49
CA LEU A 54 -1.80 4.77 1.07
C LEU A 54 -2.62 5.61 2.06
N ALA A 55 -2.42 5.39 3.37
CA ALA A 55 -3.10 6.17 4.40
C ALA A 55 -2.78 7.67 4.28
N GLN A 56 -1.51 8.03 4.04
CA GLN A 56 -1.10 9.41 3.79
C GLN A 56 -1.77 10.01 2.55
N ARG A 57 -1.80 9.29 1.42
CA ARG A 57 -2.48 9.76 0.19
C ARG A 57 -3.97 10.03 0.39
N VAL A 58 -4.63 9.21 1.20
CA VAL A 58 -6.08 9.30 1.45
C VAL A 58 -6.42 10.29 2.57
N GLY A 59 -5.43 10.74 3.33
CA GLY A 59 -5.62 11.58 4.51
C GLY A 59 -6.26 10.82 5.68
N ALA A 60 -5.88 9.54 5.86
CA ALA A 60 -6.33 8.68 6.95
C ALA A 60 -5.16 8.27 7.84
N SER A 61 -5.45 7.79 9.06
CA SER A 61 -4.43 7.14 9.88
C SER A 61 -4.14 5.73 9.35
N GLN A 62 -2.90 5.27 9.52
CA GLN A 62 -2.52 3.90 9.15
C GLN A 62 -3.38 2.86 9.88
N SER A 63 -3.66 3.07 11.17
CA SER A 63 -4.52 2.19 11.97
C SER A 63 -5.95 2.11 11.42
N ARG A 64 -6.53 3.23 10.97
CA ARG A 64 -7.85 3.23 10.33
C ARG A 64 -7.82 2.48 9.00
N LEU A 65 -6.81 2.71 8.17
CA LEU A 65 -6.66 1.96 6.92
C LEU A 65 -6.51 0.46 7.17
N SER A 66 -5.76 0.05 8.19
CA SER A 66 -5.64 -1.36 8.59
C SER A 66 -6.98 -1.99 8.95
N ARG A 67 -7.84 -1.26 9.68
CA ARG A 67 -9.20 -1.73 9.99
C ARG A 67 -10.07 -1.85 8.74
N ILE A 68 -9.98 -0.89 7.82
CA ILE A 68 -10.70 -0.95 6.54
C ILE A 68 -10.24 -2.16 5.73
N GLU A 69 -8.92 -2.39 5.59
CA GLU A 69 -8.37 -3.56 4.89
C GLU A 69 -8.79 -4.89 5.52
N ALA A 70 -8.99 -4.92 6.84
CA ALA A 70 -9.47 -6.09 7.58
C ALA A 70 -11.01 -6.24 7.59
N GLY A 71 -11.76 -5.33 6.95
CA GLY A 71 -13.23 -5.34 6.97
C GLY A 71 -13.84 -4.98 8.34
N LEU A 72 -13.06 -4.38 9.24
CA LEU A 72 -13.48 -4.01 10.60
C LEU A 72 -14.04 -2.58 10.70
N ASP A 73 -13.92 -1.79 9.63
CA ASP A 73 -14.42 -0.41 9.56
C ASP A 73 -15.05 -0.21 8.19
N ASP A 74 -16.32 0.19 8.17
CA ASP A 74 -17.05 0.48 6.93
C ASP A 74 -16.75 1.92 6.49
N PRO A 75 -15.99 2.13 5.40
CA PRO A 75 -15.61 3.46 4.98
C PRO A 75 -16.80 4.19 4.34
N LEU A 76 -16.94 5.48 4.66
CA LEU A 76 -17.83 6.37 3.91
C LEU A 76 -17.49 6.33 2.41
N LEU A 77 -18.51 6.52 1.57
CA LEU A 77 -18.34 6.58 0.11
C LEU A 77 -17.29 7.62 -0.33
N SER A 78 -17.15 8.72 0.41
CA SER A 78 -16.10 9.72 0.18
C SER A 78 -14.69 9.15 0.36
N THR A 79 -14.48 8.28 1.34
CA THR A 79 -13.21 7.57 1.58
C THR A 79 -12.95 6.53 0.50
N VAL A 80 -13.98 5.78 0.08
CA VAL A 80 -13.87 4.83 -1.03
C VAL A 80 -13.41 5.52 -2.31
N ARG A 81 -13.99 6.69 -2.64
CA ARG A 81 -13.54 7.48 -3.79
C ARG A 81 -12.08 7.90 -3.70
N LYS A 82 -11.63 8.37 -2.53
CA LYS A 82 -10.22 8.71 -2.30
C LYS A 82 -9.29 7.51 -2.46
N LEU A 83 -9.69 6.34 -1.95
CA LEU A 83 -8.94 5.09 -2.07
C LEU A 83 -8.80 4.64 -3.54
N ALA A 84 -9.86 4.79 -4.35
CA ALA A 84 -9.83 4.45 -5.77
C ALA A 84 -8.86 5.35 -6.55
N VAL A 85 -8.91 6.66 -6.31
CA VAL A 85 -8.01 7.63 -6.96
C VAL A 85 -6.56 7.41 -6.53
N ALA A 86 -6.30 7.30 -5.23
CA ALA A 86 -4.95 7.19 -4.67
C ALA A 86 -4.17 5.96 -5.14
N GLN A 87 -4.86 4.89 -5.54
CA GLN A 87 -4.26 3.67 -6.09
C GLN A 87 -4.04 3.77 -7.60
N SER A 88 -4.94 4.44 -8.33
CA SER A 88 -4.85 4.58 -9.80
C SER A 88 -3.68 5.47 -10.26
N GLU A 89 -3.25 6.41 -9.43
CA GLU A 89 -2.12 7.33 -9.73
C GLU A 89 -0.74 6.67 -9.72
N SER A 90 -0.61 5.45 -9.19
CA SER A 90 0.67 4.70 -9.24
C SER A 90 0.89 4.01 -10.59
N CYS A 91 -0.17 3.81 -11.38
CA CYS A 91 -0.15 3.03 -12.62
C CYS A 91 0.11 3.90 -13.86
N THR A 92 1.30 4.49 -13.97
CA THR A 92 1.81 5.04 -15.26
C THR A 92 3.07 4.34 -15.76
N SER A 93 3.33 3.10 -15.33
CA SER A 93 4.41 2.28 -15.90
C SER A 93 4.05 0.79 -15.96
N GLY A 94 3.50 0.34 -17.09
CA GLY A 94 3.42 -1.08 -17.47
C GLY A 94 2.08 -1.48 -18.09
N PRO A 95 2.06 -2.38 -19.09
CA PRO A 95 0.83 -2.74 -19.80
C PRO A 95 -0.04 -3.60 -18.89
N VAL A 96 -1.30 -3.21 -18.75
CA VAL A 96 -2.34 -4.02 -18.12
C VAL A 96 -2.56 -5.26 -18.98
N ILE A 97 -2.00 -6.40 -18.56
CA ILE A 97 -2.38 -7.70 -19.12
C ILE A 97 -3.59 -8.18 -18.33
N HIS A 98 -4.78 -7.90 -18.84
CA HIS A 98 -5.98 -8.65 -18.46
C HIS A 98 -5.92 -10.03 -19.14
N PRO A 99 -5.93 -11.15 -18.40
CA PRO A 99 -6.29 -12.42 -19.01
C PRO A 99 -7.82 -12.46 -19.21
N CYS A 100 -8.24 -12.88 -20.41
CA CYS A 100 -9.60 -13.33 -20.70
C CYS A 100 -9.99 -14.54 -19.83
#